data_AF-A0A133VNB6-F1
#
_entry.id   AF-A0A133VNB6-F1
#
_cell.length_a   1.000
_cell.length_b   1.000
_cell.length_c   1.000
_cell.angle_alpha   90.00
_cell.angle_beta   90.00
_cell.angle_gamma   90.00
#
_symmetry.space_group_name_H-M   'P 1'
#
loop_
_entity.id
_entity.type
_entity.pdbx_description
1 polymer ?
#
loop_
_entity_poly.entity_id
_entity_poly.type
_entity_poly.pdbx_seq_one_letter_code
_entity_poly.pdbx_strand_id
1 'polypeptide(L)'
;MPYKEEYLDESVIRNPEISELVLEVSEKVLEEEIPPRMIIYASDGVNESHVDEDRVYFSTRDFEKLDRTAGLGLVAHEIAHVCLKHGINKEPKMADEKEADSLATRWGFKEEIEKLRKEFPLK
;
A
#
# COMPACT_ATOMS: atom_id res chain seq x y z
N MET A 1 10.17 12.91 8.44
CA MET A 1 9.01 13.82 8.37
C MET A 1 7.86 13.07 7.71
N PRO A 2 6.59 13.34 8.01
CA PRO A 2 5.48 12.59 7.40
C PRO A 2 5.38 12.90 5.89
N TYR A 3 4.84 11.95 5.14
CA TYR A 3 4.48 12.07 3.72
C TYR A 3 3.85 13.43 3.41
N LYS A 4 4.24 14.03 2.30
CA LYS A 4 3.62 15.26 1.80
C LYS A 4 2.48 14.89 0.86
N GLU A 5 1.42 15.69 0.87
CA GLU A 5 0.29 15.57 -0.07
C GLU A 5 0.73 15.52 -1.55
N GLU A 6 1.95 15.95 -1.86
CA GLU A 6 2.55 15.92 -3.20
C GLU A 6 2.70 14.52 -3.81
N TYR A 7 2.66 13.46 -2.99
CA TYR A 7 2.71 12.07 -3.43
C TYR A 7 1.32 11.45 -3.68
N LEU A 8 0.25 12.18 -3.36
CA LEU A 8 -1.13 11.74 -3.52
C LEU A 8 -1.72 12.34 -4.80
N ASP A 9 -2.26 11.48 -5.66
CA ASP A 9 -3.08 11.95 -6.77
C ASP A 9 -4.42 12.54 -6.27
N GLU A 10 -5.03 13.44 -7.05
CA GLU A 10 -6.34 14.02 -6.71
C GLU A 10 -7.41 12.96 -6.40
N SER A 11 -7.32 11.80 -7.04
CA SER A 11 -8.23 10.68 -6.81
C SER A 11 -8.16 10.13 -5.38
N VAL A 12 -6.97 10.08 -4.78
CA VAL A 12 -6.77 9.69 -3.38
C VAL A 12 -7.27 10.80 -2.45
N ILE A 13 -6.94 12.06 -2.76
CA ILE A 13 -7.36 13.22 -1.96
C ILE A 13 -8.90 13.30 -1.86
N ARG A 14 -9.61 12.94 -2.92
CA ARG A 14 -11.08 12.89 -2.95
C ARG A 14 -11.67 11.68 -2.21
N ASN A 15 -10.85 10.71 -1.82
CA ASN A 15 -11.25 9.55 -1.03
C ASN A 15 -10.67 9.67 0.40
N PRO A 16 -11.37 10.34 1.33
CA PRO A 16 -10.83 10.66 2.65
C PRO A 16 -10.47 9.42 3.46
N GLU A 17 -11.17 8.29 3.27
CA GLU A 17 -10.88 7.03 3.95
C GLU A 17 -9.52 6.48 3.52
N ILE A 18 -9.28 6.34 2.21
CA ILE A 18 -7.99 5.86 1.70
C ILE A 18 -6.88 6.87 2.02
N SER A 19 -7.16 8.17 1.89
CA SER A 19 -6.20 9.23 2.21
C SER A 19 -5.74 9.17 3.67
N GLU A 20 -6.65 8.93 4.62
CA GLU A 20 -6.29 8.81 6.04
C GLU A 20 -5.35 7.62 6.29
N LEU A 21 -5.66 6.46 5.70
CA LEU A 21 -4.84 5.25 5.82
C LEU A 21 -3.45 5.45 5.23
N VAL A 22 -3.36 6.07 4.04
CA VAL A 22 -2.10 6.38 3.38
C VAL A 22 -1.24 7.33 4.21
N LEU A 23 -1.84 8.37 4.78
CA LEU A 23 -1.11 9.30 5.65
C LEU A 23 -0.62 8.58 6.91
N GLU A 24 -1.47 7.80 7.59
CA GLU A 24 -1.09 7.06 8.79
C GLU A 24 0.05 6.06 8.52
N VAL A 25 -0.01 5.31 7.41
CA VAL A 25 1.07 4.41 7.02
C VAL A 25 2.36 5.16 6.83
N SER A 26 2.29 6.26 6.10
CA SER A 26 3.47 7.03 5.72
C SER A 26 4.10 7.82 6.88
N GLU A 27 3.40 8.01 8.00
CA GLU A 27 4.00 8.54 9.24
C GLU A 27 5.00 7.55 9.87
N LYS A 28 4.81 6.24 9.65
CA LYS A 28 5.66 5.18 10.21
C LYS A 28 6.78 4.72 9.29
N VAL A 29 6.63 4.91 7.97
CA VAL A 29 7.67 4.56 6.99
C VAL A 29 8.85 5.53 7.10
N LEU A 30 10.08 5.01 7.05
CA LEU A 30 11.28 5.85 7.07
C LEU A 30 11.38 6.62 5.75
N GLU A 31 11.59 7.93 5.84
CA GLU A 31 11.65 8.84 4.68
C GLU A 31 12.70 8.42 3.63
N GLU A 32 13.81 7.82 4.08
CA GLU A 32 14.89 7.32 3.21
C GLU A 32 14.51 6.07 2.40
N GLU A 33 13.46 5.36 2.82
CA GLU A 33 12.97 4.15 2.13
C GLU A 33 11.96 4.49 1.04
N ILE A 34 11.39 5.70 1.04
CA ILE A 34 10.33 6.13 0.13
C ILE A 34 10.95 6.58 -1.21
N PRO A 35 10.56 5.97 -2.34
CA PRO A 35 11.05 6.40 -3.64
C PRO A 35 10.60 7.85 -3.95
N PRO A 36 11.50 8.72 -4.45
CA PRO A 36 11.20 10.14 -4.66
C PRO A 36 10.17 10.43 -5.75
N ARG A 37 9.68 9.41 -6.46
CA ARG A 37 8.68 9.51 -7.53
C ARG A 37 7.43 8.68 -7.25
N MET A 38 7.26 8.19 -6.02
CA MET A 38 6.10 7.38 -5.69
C MET A 38 4.81 8.21 -5.84
N ILE A 39 3.84 7.71 -6.61
CA ILE A 39 2.52 8.34 -6.75
C ILE A 39 1.45 7.32 -6.40
N ILE A 40 0.52 7.73 -5.54
CA ILE A 40 -0.58 6.89 -5.07
C ILE A 40 -1.88 7.35 -5.75
N TYR A 41 -2.62 6.39 -6.29
CA TYR A 41 -3.91 6.56 -6.95
C TYR A 41 -5.00 5.77 -6.21
N ALA A 42 -6.24 6.26 -6.25
CA ALA A 42 -7.41 5.51 -5.80
C ALA A 42 -8.46 5.49 -6.91
N SER A 43 -8.95 4.32 -7.32
CA SER A 43 -9.93 4.24 -8.41
C SER A 43 -10.87 3.05 -8.28
N ASP A 44 -12.10 3.25 -8.76
CA ASP A 44 -13.13 2.21 -8.90
C ASP A 44 -12.99 1.40 -10.21
N GLY A 45 -12.14 1.88 -11.12
CA GLY A 45 -11.82 1.25 -12.40
C GLY A 45 -10.74 0.17 -12.33
N VAL A 46 -10.10 0.01 -11.18
CA VAL A 46 -9.11 -1.04 -10.92
C VAL A 46 -9.80 -2.21 -10.21
N ASN A 47 -9.50 -3.45 -10.64
CA ASN A 47 -10.14 -4.62 -10.05
C ASN A 47 -9.51 -5.04 -8.72
N GLU A 48 -8.20 -4.84 -8.58
CA GLU A 48 -7.42 -5.16 -7.37
C GLU A 48 -6.33 -4.11 -7.18
N SER A 49 -6.02 -3.84 -5.91
CA SER A 49 -4.91 -2.96 -5.54
C SER A 49 -3.59 -3.58 -5.97
N HIS A 50 -2.70 -2.77 -6.56
CA HIS A 50 -1.43 -3.25 -7.09
C HIS A 50 -0.40 -2.12 -7.26
N VAL A 51 0.84 -2.54 -7.48
CA VAL A 51 1.96 -1.66 -7.88
C VAL A 51 2.31 -1.84 -9.35
N ASP A 52 2.54 -0.74 -10.05
CA ASP A 52 3.17 -0.69 -11.37
C ASP A 52 4.26 0.38 -11.38
N GLU A 53 5.50 -0.05 -11.58
CA GLU A 53 6.71 0.76 -11.44
C GLU A 53 6.79 1.51 -10.09
N ASP A 54 6.78 2.84 -10.12
CA ASP A 54 6.81 3.72 -8.95
C ASP A 54 5.39 4.15 -8.52
N ARG A 55 4.34 3.43 -8.95
CA ARG A 55 2.94 3.84 -8.71
C ARG A 55 2.18 2.79 -7.93
N VAL A 56 1.42 3.25 -6.95
CA VAL A 56 0.49 2.42 -6.18
C VAL A 56 -0.93 2.74 -6.64
N TYR A 57 -1.69 1.72 -7.01
CA TYR A 57 -3.10 1.85 -7.36
C TYR A 57 -3.94 1.13 -6.31
N PHE A 58 -4.74 1.88 -5.57
CA PHE A 58 -5.71 1.33 -4.63
C PHE A 58 -7.09 1.19 -5.29
N SER A 59 -7.63 -0.02 -5.26
CA SER A 59 -9.01 -0.30 -5.66
C SER A 59 -9.96 0.10 -4.54
N THR A 60 -10.86 1.05 -4.78
CA THR A 60 -11.84 1.45 -3.75
C THR A 60 -12.73 0.28 -3.31
N ARG A 61 -12.92 -0.72 -4.19
CA ARG A 61 -13.69 -1.94 -3.90
C ARG A 61 -13.01 -2.90 -2.92
N ASP A 62 -11.68 -2.84 -2.82
CA ASP A 62 -10.96 -3.61 -1.80
C ASP A 62 -11.24 -2.98 -0.44
N PHE A 63 -11.17 -1.65 -0.33
CA PHE A 63 -11.45 -0.92 0.91
C PHE A 63 -12.91 -1.02 1.35
N GLU A 64 -13.88 -1.15 0.44
CA GLU A 64 -15.29 -1.43 0.79
C GLU A 64 -15.48 -2.79 1.50
N LYS A 65 -14.57 -3.75 1.30
CA LYS A 65 -14.66 -5.11 1.86
C LYS A 65 -13.81 -5.28 3.12
N LEU A 66 -12.78 -4.45 3.26
CA LEU A 66 -11.81 -4.50 4.34
C LEU A 66 -12.29 -3.67 5.52
N ASP A 67 -12.01 -4.14 6.73
CA ASP A 67 -12.05 -3.23 7.88
C ASP A 67 -10.81 -2.33 7.90
N ARG A 68 -10.87 -1.25 8.69
CA ARG A 68 -9.80 -0.25 8.77
C ARG A 68 -8.42 -0.86 9.05
N THR A 69 -8.35 -1.87 9.93
CA THR A 69 -7.11 -2.54 10.31
C THR A 69 -6.51 -3.29 9.12
N ALA A 70 -7.35 -4.03 8.39
CA ALA A 70 -6.92 -4.71 7.18
C ALA A 70 -6.57 -3.71 6.05
N GLY A 71 -7.28 -2.59 5.97
CA GLY A 71 -7.00 -1.49 5.05
C GLY A 71 -5.63 -0.84 5.27
N LEU A 72 -5.25 -0.58 6.53
CA LEU A 72 -3.88 -0.15 6.87
C LEU A 72 -2.84 -1.18 6.41
N GLY A 73 -3.14 -2.46 6.60
CA GLY A 73 -2.27 -3.55 6.18
C GLY A 73 -2.08 -3.56 4.66
N LEU A 74 -3.17 -3.39 3.89
CA LEU A 74 -3.12 -3.32 2.43
C LEU A 74 -2.27 -2.13 1.97
N VAL A 75 -2.48 -0.96 2.56
CA VAL A 75 -1.70 0.24 2.21
C VAL A 75 -0.21 0.05 2.50
N ALA A 76 0.14 -0.44 3.68
CA ALA A 76 1.54 -0.70 4.05
C ALA A 76 2.18 -1.75 3.14
N HIS A 77 1.42 -2.77 2.75
CA HIS A 77 1.87 -3.83 1.86
C HIS A 77 2.19 -3.29 0.45
N GLU A 78 1.27 -2.55 -0.17
CA GLU A 78 1.51 -1.99 -1.52
C GLU A 78 2.66 -0.97 -1.53
N ILE A 79 2.76 -0.12 -0.51
CA ILE A 79 3.89 0.81 -0.38
C ILE A 79 5.21 0.03 -0.24
N ALA A 80 5.23 -1.07 0.52
CA ALA A 80 6.40 -1.92 0.65
C ALA A 80 6.85 -2.53 -0.70
N HIS A 81 5.91 -2.88 -1.57
CA HIS A 81 6.24 -3.34 -2.94
C HIS A 81 7.03 -2.28 -3.71
N VAL A 82 6.65 -1.00 -3.65
CA VAL A 82 7.38 0.08 -4.32
C VAL A 82 8.77 0.27 -3.72
N CYS A 83 8.88 0.31 -2.38
CA CYS A 83 10.17 0.47 -1.67
C CYS A 83 11.16 -0.67 -2.00
N LEU A 84 10.65 -1.89 -2.19
CA LEU A 84 11.43 -3.07 -2.57
C LEU A 84 11.65 -3.19 -4.09
N LYS A 85 11.09 -2.28 -4.89
CA LYS A 85 11.14 -2.30 -6.36
C LYS A 85 10.53 -3.56 -6.96
N HIS A 86 9.50 -4.09 -6.31
CA HIS A 86 8.64 -5.13 -6.86
C HIS A 86 7.75 -4.53 -7.96
N GLY A 87 7.25 -5.36 -8.89
CA GLY A 87 6.41 -4.89 -10.01
C GLY A 87 7.18 -4.25 -11.18
N ILE A 88 8.45 -3.90 -11.02
CA ILE A 88 9.28 -3.42 -12.13
C ILE A 88 9.65 -4.59 -13.06
N ASN A 89 9.02 -4.63 -14.23
CA ASN A 89 9.34 -5.54 -15.34
C ASN A 89 9.31 -7.05 -15.01
N LYS A 90 8.53 -7.47 -14.00
CA LYS A 90 8.45 -8.87 -13.56
C LYS A 90 7.05 -9.26 -13.11
N GLU A 91 6.67 -10.50 -13.37
CA GLU A 91 5.48 -11.11 -12.78
C GLU A 91 5.65 -11.21 -11.25
N PRO A 92 4.60 -10.90 -10.46
CA PRO A 92 4.64 -10.97 -9.01
C PRO A 92 4.89 -12.41 -8.55
N LYS A 93 5.78 -12.59 -7.58
CA LYS A 93 6.10 -13.90 -7.00
C LYS A 93 5.65 -13.95 -5.55
N MET A 94 5.31 -15.16 -5.09
CA MET A 94 5.00 -15.41 -3.68
C MET A 94 6.13 -14.98 -2.72
N ALA A 95 7.39 -14.94 -3.19
CA ALA A 95 8.50 -14.41 -2.41
C ALA A 95 8.37 -12.89 -2.21
N ASP A 96 8.02 -12.16 -3.27
CA ASP A 96 7.87 -10.70 -3.27
C ASP A 96 6.77 -10.27 -2.30
N GLU A 97 5.65 -11.00 -2.27
CA GLU A 97 4.55 -10.80 -1.33
C GLU A 97 4.99 -10.94 0.14
N LYS A 98 5.78 -11.98 0.45
CA LYS A 98 6.29 -12.22 1.80
C LYS A 98 7.32 -11.18 2.20
N GLU A 99 8.13 -10.70 1.26
CA GLU A 99 9.09 -9.64 1.49
C GLU A 99 8.38 -8.31 1.77
N ALA A 100 7.31 -7.99 1.04
CA ALA A 100 6.47 -6.83 1.31
C ALA A 100 5.81 -6.90 2.70
N ASP A 101 5.22 -8.04 3.07
CA ASP A 101 4.68 -8.28 4.41
C ASP A 101 5.73 -8.11 5.51
N SER A 102 6.94 -8.62 5.25
CA SER A 102 8.06 -8.54 6.19
C SER A 102 8.51 -7.10 6.39
N LEU A 103 8.56 -6.30 5.33
CA LEU A 103 8.91 -4.89 5.42
C LEU A 103 7.82 -4.08 6.14
N ALA A 104 6.55 -4.27 5.78
CA ALA A 104 5.42 -3.64 6.48
C ALA A 104 5.40 -3.98 7.97
N THR A 105 5.70 -5.23 8.33
CA THR A 105 5.85 -5.66 9.73
C THR A 105 6.98 -4.93 10.45
N ARG A 106 8.11 -4.69 9.77
CA ARG A 106 9.25 -3.92 10.33
C ARG A 106 8.90 -2.46 10.57
N TRP A 107 7.99 -1.88 9.80
CA TRP A 107 7.42 -0.55 10.04
C TRP A 107 6.42 -0.51 11.20
N GLY A 108 6.06 -1.67 11.76
CA GLY A 108 5.17 -1.78 12.91
C GLY A 108 3.72 -2.15 12.55
N PHE A 109 3.44 -2.59 11.31
CA PHE A 109 2.11 -3.00 10.86
C PHE A 109 1.84 -4.50 11.03
N LYS A 110 2.40 -5.13 12.07
CA LYS A 110 2.32 -6.59 12.23
C LYS A 110 0.87 -7.08 12.33
N GLU A 111 0.06 -6.42 13.17
CA GLU A 111 -1.32 -6.84 13.42
C GLU A 111 -2.20 -6.60 12.18
N GLU A 112 -1.96 -5.50 11.47
CA GLU A 112 -2.62 -5.09 10.24
C GLU A 112 -2.33 -6.07 9.09
N ILE A 113 -1.08 -6.52 8.94
CA ILE A 113 -0.71 -7.54 7.95
C ILE A 113 -1.32 -8.90 8.32
N GLU A 114 -1.26 -9.32 9.58
CA GLU A 114 -1.91 -10.57 10.02
C GLU A 114 -3.42 -10.56 9.76
N LYS A 115 -4.05 -9.40 9.94
CA LYS A 115 -5.47 -9.19 9.68
C LYS A 115 -5.78 -9.19 8.18
N LEU A 116 -4.99 -8.46 7.38
CA LEU A 116 -5.08 -8.49 5.91
C LEU A 116 -5.02 -9.94 5.39
N ARG A 117 -4.05 -10.75 5.84
CA ARG A 117 -3.88 -12.13 5.32
C ARG A 117 -4.99 -13.11 5.70
N LYS A 118 -5.80 -12.80 6.71
CA LYS A 118 -7.01 -13.58 7.01
C LYS A 118 -8.12 -13.31 5.98
N GLU A 119 -8.17 -12.10 5.44
CA GLU A 119 -9.19 -11.64 4.50
C GLU A 119 -8.73 -11.80 3.04
N PHE A 120 -7.43 -11.67 2.80
CA PHE A 120 -6.74 -11.78 1.50
C PHE A 120 -5.50 -12.67 1.62
N PRO A 121 -5.68 -14.01 1.58
CA PRO A 121 -4.57 -14.96 1.64
C PRO A 121 -3.65 -14.83 0.43
N LEU A 122 -2.35 -15.03 0.65
CA LEU A 122 -1.36 -15.13 -0.43
C LEU A 122 -1.74 -16.25 -1.40
N LYS A 123 -1.76 -15.94 -2.70
CA LYS A 123 -2.03 -16.91 -3.78
C LYS A 123 -0.78 -17.71 -4.15
#